data_AF-A0A7C2RYN1-F1
#
_entry.id   AF-A0A7C2RYN1-F1
#
_cell.length_a   1.000
_cell.length_b   1.000
_cell.length_c   1.000
_cell.angle_alpha   90.00
_cell.angle_beta   90.00
_cell.angle_gamma   90.00
#
_symmetry.space_group_name_H-M   'P 1'
#
loop_
_entity.id
_entity.type
_entity.pdbx_description
1 polymer ?
#
loop_
_entity_poly.entity_id
_entity_poly.type
_entity_poly.pdbx_seq_one_letter_code
_entity_poly.pdbx_strand_id
1 'polypeptide(L)'
;MTRGNCRGCGRPIVWIQTAAGKSMPCNVVPVPYWAKPKAAGKVITQNGEVISCELKGDLSKATGLGYVSHFSTCPQASKFKKKSGVKS
;
A
#
# COMPACT_ATOMS: atom_id res chain seq x y z
N MET A 1 -11.82 -8.00 -0.39
CA MET A 1 -11.33 -6.75 -1.02
C MET A 1 -12.45 -6.12 -1.82
N THR A 2 -12.60 -4.79 -1.78
CA THR A 2 -13.65 -4.07 -2.52
C THR A 2 -13.00 -3.08 -3.48
N ARG A 3 -13.49 -2.98 -4.71
CA ARG A 3 -12.99 -1.98 -5.68
C ARG A 3 -13.67 -0.63 -5.44
N GLY A 4 -12.97 0.46 -5.72
CA GLY A 4 -13.53 1.80 -5.69
C GLY A 4 -12.61 2.78 -6.40
N ASN A 5 -12.95 4.07 -6.37
CA ASN A 5 -12.13 5.12 -6.96
C ASN A 5 -11.60 6.05 -5.87
N CYS A 6 -10.35 6.47 -5.99
CA CYS A 6 -9.77 7.45 -5.09
C CYS A 6 -10.55 8.76 -5.18
N ARG A 7 -11.08 9.24 -4.05
CA ARG A 7 -11.84 10.48 -4.00
C ARG A 7 -11.04 11.74 -4.38
N GLY A 8 -9.72 11.66 -4.41
CA GLY A 8 -8.86 12.82 -4.68
C GLY A 8 -8.37 12.87 -6.12
N CYS A 9 -7.85 11.75 -6.63
CA CYS A 9 -7.31 11.70 -7.99
C CYS A 9 -8.18 10.94 -8.99
N GLY A 10 -9.30 10.35 -8.57
CA GLY A 10 -10.22 9.58 -9.41
C GLY A 10 -9.72 8.20 -9.85
N ARG A 11 -8.45 7.86 -9.62
CA ARG A 11 -7.87 6.58 -10.05
C ARG A 11 -8.51 5.39 -9.33
N PRO A 12 -8.64 4.23 -9.99
CA PRO A 12 -9.18 3.04 -9.37
C PRO A 12 -8.24 2.54 -8.26
N ILE A 13 -8.84 2.08 -7.17
CA ILE A 13 -8.19 1.56 -5.96
C ILE A 13 -8.90 0.29 -5.50
N VAL A 14 -8.17 -0.54 -4.75
CA VAL A 14 -8.75 -1.63 -3.96
C VAL A 14 -8.70 -1.28 -2.48
N TRP A 15 -9.80 -1.52 -1.79
CA TRP A 15 -9.88 -1.46 -0.34
C TRP A 15 -9.57 -2.84 0.21
N ILE A 16 -8.43 -2.92 0.91
CA ILE A 16 -8.01 -4.13 1.60
C ILE A 16 -8.15 -3.88 3.09
N GLN A 17 -8.96 -4.70 3.76
CA GLN A 17 -9.04 -4.68 5.21
C GLN A 17 -7.76 -5.26 5.77
N THR A 18 -7.00 -4.43 6.47
CA THR A 18 -5.77 -4.85 7.13
C THR A 18 -6.08 -5.70 8.35
N ALA A 19 -5.13 -6.52 8.79
CA ALA A 19 -5.23 -7.31 10.02
C ALA A 19 -5.49 -6.44 11.26
N ALA A 20 -5.09 -5.17 11.22
CA ALA A 20 -5.40 -4.16 12.25
C ALA A 20 -6.85 -3.61 12.18
N GLY A 21 -7.73 -4.20 11.37
CA GLY A 21 -9.14 -3.82 11.23
C GLY A 21 -9.41 -2.59 10.36
N LYS A 22 -8.37 -1.91 9.84
CA LYS A 22 -8.53 -0.70 9.02
C LYS A 22 -8.56 -1.04 7.53
N SER A 23 -9.49 -0.47 6.79
CA SER A 23 -9.49 -0.53 5.32
C SER A 23 -8.44 0.42 4.73
N MET A 24 -7.48 -0.14 4.01
CA MET A 24 -6.40 0.58 3.35
C MET A 24 -6.67 0.69 1.84
N PRO A 25 -6.70 1.91 1.27
CA PRO A 25 -6.75 2.07 -0.18
C PRO A 25 -5.39 1.71 -0.78
N CYS A 26 -5.38 0.73 -1.67
CA CYS A 26 -4.19 0.26 -2.38
C CYS A 26 -4.39 0.38 -3.89
N ASN A 27 -3.29 0.39 -4.64
CA ASN A 27 -3.34 0.38 -6.09
C ASN A 27 -3.96 -0.92 -6.59
N VAL A 28 -4.67 -0.89 -7.72
CA VAL A 28 -5.33 -2.08 -8.28
C VAL A 28 -4.34 -3.13 -8.80
N VAL A 29 -3.16 -2.70 -9.21
CA VAL A 29 -2.11 -3.57 -9.75
C VAL A 29 -1.23 -4.05 -8.60
N PRO A 30 -1.18 -5.37 -8.30
CA PRO A 30 -0.22 -5.91 -7.36
C PRO A 30 1.19 -5.87 -7.96
N VAL A 31 2.20 -5.76 -7.09
CA VAL A 31 3.61 -5.75 -7.46
C VAL A 31 4.35 -6.88 -6.76
N PRO A 32 5.40 -7.44 -7.38
CA PRO A 32 6.29 -8.36 -6.70
C PRO A 32 6.98 -7.67 -5.52
N TYR A 33 7.15 -8.41 -4.44
CA TYR A 33 7.86 -7.93 -3.26
C TYR A 33 8.83 -8.98 -2.72
N TRP A 34 9.86 -8.50 -2.04
CA TRP A 34 10.86 -9.32 -1.35
C TRP A 34 10.77 -9.02 0.15
N ALA A 35 10.21 -9.96 0.91
CA ALA A 35 10.03 -9.79 2.35
C ALA A 35 11.39 -9.61 3.02
N LYS A 36 11.56 -8.48 3.69
CA LYS A 36 12.81 -8.14 4.36
C LYS A 36 12.49 -7.35 5.62
N PRO A 37 12.82 -7.91 6.80
CA PRO A 37 12.65 -7.18 8.05
C PRO A 37 13.35 -5.82 7.98
N LYS A 38 12.70 -4.78 8.48
CA LYS A 38 13.21 -3.38 8.51
C LYS A 38 13.43 -2.73 7.15
N ALA A 39 12.94 -3.30 6.04
CA ALA A 39 12.92 -2.60 4.76
C ALA A 39 11.97 -1.38 4.80
N ALA A 40 12.32 -0.34 4.04
CA ALA A 40 11.55 0.89 3.97
C ALA A 40 10.22 0.71 3.22
N GLY A 41 10.17 -0.22 2.26
CA GLY A 41 8.97 -0.52 1.51
C GLY A 41 7.97 -1.33 2.33
N LYS A 42 6.69 -1.15 2.02
CA LYS A 42 5.60 -1.92 2.60
C LYS A 42 4.61 -2.33 1.52
N VAL A 43 4.14 -3.57 1.61
CA VAL A 43 3.01 -4.07 0.83
C VAL A 43 1.93 -4.61 1.75
N ILE A 44 0.71 -4.57 1.26
CA ILE A 44 -0.45 -5.17 1.89
C ILE A 44 -0.79 -6.43 1.09
N THR A 45 -0.85 -7.60 1.73
CA THR A 45 -1.28 -8.84 1.08
C THR A 45 -2.79 -8.86 0.88
N GLN A 46 -3.30 -9.79 0.07
CA GLN A 46 -4.76 -9.98 -0.08
C GLN A 46 -5.45 -10.31 1.25
N ASN A 47 -4.71 -10.91 2.19
CA ASN A 47 -5.18 -11.27 3.53
C ASN A 47 -5.15 -10.08 4.51
N GLY A 48 -4.68 -8.90 4.07
CA GLY A 48 -4.62 -7.72 4.91
C GLY A 48 -3.36 -7.61 5.78
N GLU A 49 -2.37 -8.46 5.58
CA GLU A 49 -1.11 -8.37 6.31
C GLU A 49 -0.23 -7.26 5.72
N VAL A 50 0.40 -6.47 6.58
CA VAL A 50 1.33 -5.42 6.16
C VAL A 50 2.75 -5.95 6.31
N ILE A 51 3.37 -6.28 5.18
CA ILE A 51 4.71 -6.85 5.13
C ILE A 51 5.71 -5.75 4.79
N SER A 52 6.79 -5.67 5.57
CA SER A 52 7.94 -4.82 5.21
C SER A 52 8.80 -5.54 4.17
N CYS A 53 9.07 -4.88 3.05
CA CYS A 53 9.67 -5.52 1.89
C CYS A 53 10.42 -4.53 1.01
N GLU A 54 11.26 -5.05 0.13
CA GLU A 54 11.75 -4.32 -1.02
C GLU A 54 10.74 -4.48 -2.18
N LEU A 55 10.62 -3.46 -3.03
CA LEU A 55 9.72 -3.44 -4.21
C LEU A 55 10.51 -3.55 -5.53
N LYS A 56 11.81 -3.75 -5.43
CA LYS A 56 12.74 -3.92 -6.54
C LYS A 56 13.69 -5.03 -6.20
N GLY A 57 13.93 -5.92 -7.16
CA GLY A 57 14.79 -7.07 -6.98
C GLY A 57 14.67 -8.03 -8.15
N ASP A 58 15.38 -9.14 -8.03
CA ASP A 58 15.30 -10.25 -8.99
C ASP A 58 13.96 -10.98 -8.85
N LEU A 59 13.16 -10.99 -9.91
CA LEU A 59 11.82 -11.59 -9.95
C LEU A 59 11.83 -13.07 -9.58
N SER A 60 12.90 -13.80 -9.86
CA SER A 60 13.05 -15.20 -9.49
C SER A 60 13.15 -15.41 -7.98
N LYS A 61 13.49 -14.37 -7.22
CA LYS A 61 13.59 -14.39 -5.75
C LYS A 61 12.43 -13.68 -5.06
N ALA A 62 11.42 -13.24 -5.80
CA ALA A 62 10.27 -12.55 -5.23
C ALA A 62 9.57 -13.44 -4.21
N THR A 63 9.29 -12.90 -3.03
CA THR A 63 8.54 -13.61 -1.99
C THR A 63 7.09 -13.81 -2.39
N GLY A 64 6.53 -12.87 -3.13
CA GLY A 64 5.15 -12.96 -3.63
C GLY A 64 4.68 -11.66 -4.25
N LEU A 65 3.36 -11.57 -4.44
CA LEU A 65 2.68 -10.38 -4.94
C LEU A 65 1.93 -9.68 -3.80
N GLY A 66 2.06 -8.35 -3.76
CA GLY A 66 1.42 -7.52 -2.75
C GLY A 66 0.95 -6.19 -3.32
N TYR A 67 0.12 -5.48 -2.56
CA TYR A 67 -0.46 -4.22 -3.00
C TYR A 67 0.24 -3.05 -2.32
N VAL A 68 0.63 -2.07 -3.11
CA VAL A 68 1.21 -0.81 -2.58
C VAL A 68 0.07 0.11 -2.15
N SER A 69 0.23 0.77 -1.01
CA SER A 69 -0.70 1.79 -0.56
C SER A 69 -0.85 2.88 -1.63
N HIS A 70 -2.09 3.20 -1.98
CA HIS A 70 -2.37 4.21 -2.98
C HIS A 70 -1.87 5.60 -2.54
N PHE A 71 -1.75 5.84 -1.24
CA PHE A 71 -1.21 7.10 -0.71
C PHE A 71 0.22 7.40 -1.20
N SER A 72 1.02 6.38 -1.48
CA SER A 72 2.39 6.56 -2.00
C SER A 72 2.41 7.03 -3.46
N THR A 73 1.35 6.76 -4.23
CA THR A 73 1.27 7.07 -5.67
C THR A 73 0.22 8.11 -6.02
N CYS A 74 -0.63 8.49 -5.07
CA CYS A 74 -1.71 9.44 -5.32
C CYS A 74 -1.16 10.87 -5.34
N PRO A 75 -1.34 11.63 -6.44
CA PRO A 75 -0.91 13.03 -6.52
C PRO A 75 -1.68 13.94 -5.56
N GLN A 76 -2.80 13.45 -5.00
CA GLN A 76 -3.66 14.17 -4.06
C GLN A 76 -3.61 13.54 -2.65
N ALA A 77 -2.61 12.68 -2.37
CA ALA A 77 -2.45 12.03 -1.06
C ALA A 77 -2.36 13.03 0.10
N SER A 78 -1.74 14.19 -0.15
CA SER A 78 -1.62 15.29 0.80
C SER A 78 -2.98 15.82 1.28
N LYS A 79 -4.04 15.75 0.46
CA LYS A 79 -5.40 16.14 0.85
C LYS A 79 -6.03 15.18 1.87
N PHE A 80 -5.55 13.94 1.94
CA PHE A 80 -6.06 12.89 2.85
C PHE A 80 -5.21 12.72 4.10
N LYS A 81 -3.99 13.23 4.08
CA LYS A 81 -3.10 13.22 5.25
C LYS A 81 -3.68 14.19 6.27
N LYS A 82 -4.29 13.68 7.34
CA LYS A 82 -4.58 14.53 8.51
C LYS A 82 -3.26 15.17 8.95
N LYS A 83 -3.27 16.48 9.22
CA LYS A 83 -2.12 17.18 9.83
C LYS A 83 -1.71 16.41 11.08
N SER A 84 -0.70 15.55 10.99
CA SER A 84 0.04 15.10 12.16
C SER A 84 0.74 16.35 12.67
N GLY A 85 0.27 16.85 13.81
CA GLY A 85 0.74 18.09 14.40
C GLY A 85 2.26 18.17 14.39
N VAL A 86 2.74 19.35 13.99
CA VAL A 86 4.07 19.83 14.29
C VAL A 86 4.35 19.54 15.76
N LYS A 87 5.36 18.72 16.05
CA LYS A 87 6.14 18.92 17.27
C LYS A 87 7.36 19.71 16.83
N SER A 88 7.30 21.01 17.07
CA SER A 88 8.45 21.91 17.14
C SER A 88 9.42 21.42 18.19
#